data_AF-A0A1V4M6L6-F1
#
_entry.id   AF-A0A1V4M6L6-F1
#
_cell.length_a   1.000
_cell.length_b   1.000
_cell.length_c   1.000
_cell.angle_alpha   90.00
_cell.angle_beta   90.00
_cell.angle_gamma   90.00
#
_symmetry.space_group_name_H-M   'P 1'
#
loop_
_entity.id
_entity.type
_entity.pdbx_description
1 polymer ?
#
loop_
_entity_poly.entity_id
_entity_poly.type
_entity_poly.pdbx_seq_one_letter_code
_entity_poly.pdbx_strand_id
1 'polypeptide(L)'
;MKEKFCNACGLEFRSGEQTIRCSLCMRNYHVSCWEKTGGCTTWGCPGRPVLTGEEHSALYVRCPHCGESIVNFAVRCPYCRGQLIPDQSAKVKIFKEVRPTQGRNRKDPVLAALLNLIFPGAGYMYLGLFKKGFLWFLVAVVAWFITRGLGLLAVYAWVIYDSSRLAVAMNRGENISYSKTMFRL
;
A
#
# COMPACT_ATOMS: atom_id res chain seq x y z
N MET A 1 32.00 -37.97 4.91
CA MET A 1 30.63 -38.25 5.38
C MET A 1 29.71 -37.15 4.87
N LYS A 2 28.61 -37.47 4.16
CA LYS A 2 27.63 -36.44 3.75
C LYS A 2 26.89 -35.97 5.01
N GLU A 3 26.93 -34.67 5.30
CA GLU A 3 26.14 -34.10 6.39
C GLU A 3 24.66 -34.27 6.07
N LYS A 4 23.95 -34.98 6.95
CA LYS A 4 22.52 -35.29 6.81
C LYS A 4 21.61 -34.11 7.16
N PHE A 5 22.17 -33.02 7.65
CA PHE A 5 21.43 -31.89 8.21
C PHE A 5 21.73 -30.60 7.44
N CYS A 6 20.73 -29.71 7.39
CA CYS A 6 20.89 -28.36 6.88
C CYS A 6 21.59 -27.47 7.90
N ASN A 7 22.67 -26.81 7.48
CA ASN A 7 23.47 -25.94 8.37
C ASN A 7 22.79 -24.61 8.72
N ALA A 8 21.68 -24.26 8.05
CA ALA A 8 20.86 -23.10 8.40
C ALA A 8 19.78 -23.45 9.45
N CYS A 9 18.94 -24.46 9.18
CA CYS A 9 17.79 -24.77 10.05
C CYS A 9 18.00 -25.92 11.05
N GLY A 10 19.08 -26.70 10.90
CA GLY A 10 19.43 -27.82 11.77
C GLY A 10 18.59 -29.09 11.57
N LEU A 11 17.71 -29.13 10.56
CA LEU A 11 16.86 -30.29 10.23
C LEU A 11 17.53 -31.25 9.25
N GLU A 12 17.09 -32.51 9.28
CA GLU A 12 17.52 -33.55 8.35
C GLU A 12 16.89 -33.38 6.96
N PHE A 13 17.65 -33.72 5.92
CA PHE A 13 17.14 -33.75 4.55
C PHE A 13 16.28 -34.99 4.31
N ARG A 14 15.14 -34.82 3.64
CA ARG A 14 14.28 -35.96 3.25
C ARG A 14 14.83 -36.66 2.01
N SER A 15 14.44 -37.93 1.84
CA SER A 15 14.77 -38.70 0.64
C SER A 15 14.15 -38.04 -0.60
N GLY A 16 14.98 -37.67 -1.58
CA GLY A 16 14.54 -37.00 -2.82
C GLY A 16 14.42 -35.47 -2.73
N GLU A 17 14.76 -34.86 -1.60
CA GLU A 17 14.73 -33.40 -1.43
C GLU A 17 15.94 -32.73 -2.09
N GLN A 18 15.72 -31.61 -2.76
CA GLN A 18 16.79 -30.85 -3.40
C GLN A 18 17.62 -30.11 -2.34
N THR A 19 18.94 -30.27 -2.41
CA THR A 19 19.88 -29.62 -1.49
C THR A 19 20.89 -28.78 -2.25
N ILE A 20 21.20 -27.60 -1.73
CA ILE A 20 22.29 -26.76 -2.21
C ILE A 20 23.52 -27.02 -1.35
N ARG A 21 24.67 -27.23 -2.00
CA ARG A 21 25.96 -27.37 -1.33
C ARG A 21 26.79 -26.11 -1.58
N CYS A 22 27.25 -25.47 -0.51
CA CYS A 22 28.13 -24.32 -0.63
C CYS A 22 29.45 -24.75 -1.29
N SER A 23 29.87 -24.06 -2.35
CA SER A 23 31.13 -24.35 -3.06
C SER A 23 32.39 -24.09 -2.22
N LEU A 24 32.28 -23.20 -1.22
CA LEU A 24 33.43 -22.73 -0.43
C LEU A 24 33.64 -23.54 0.85
N CYS A 25 32.58 -23.77 1.63
CA CYS A 25 32.67 -24.52 2.90
C CYS A 25 32.08 -25.94 2.83
N MET A 26 31.54 -26.34 1.68
CA MET A 26 31.01 -27.69 1.42
C MET A 26 29.85 -28.16 2.31
N ARG A 27 29.25 -27.26 3.09
CA ARG A 27 28.05 -27.50 3.91
C ARG A 27 26.79 -27.52 3.05
N ASN A 28 25.83 -28.34 3.47
CA ASN A 28 24.56 -28.54 2.77
C ASN A 28 23.44 -27.67 3.37
N TYR A 29 22.53 -27.25 2.49
CA TYR A 29 21.41 -26.39 2.80
C TYR A 29 20.16 -26.84 2.04
N HIS A 30 18.97 -26.63 2.61
CA HIS A 30 17.75 -26.68 1.80
C HIS A 30 17.77 -25.54 0.79
N VAL A 31 17.24 -25.77 -0.42
CA VAL A 31 17.06 -24.71 -1.43
C VAL A 31 16.35 -23.50 -0.81
N SER A 32 15.25 -23.74 -0.09
CA SER A 32 14.49 -22.69 0.59
C SER A 32 15.26 -21.96 1.70
N CYS A 33 16.17 -22.64 2.40
CA CYS A 33 16.98 -22.02 3.44
C CYS A 33 18.08 -21.13 2.82
N TRP A 34 18.70 -21.59 1.73
CA TRP A 34 19.73 -20.86 1.01
C TRP A 34 19.21 -19.57 0.39
N GLU A 35 18.01 -19.61 -0.22
CA GLU A 35 17.35 -18.44 -0.79
C GLU A 35 17.01 -17.40 0.30
N LYS A 36 16.51 -17.85 1.46
CA LYS A 36 16.16 -16.96 2.58
C LYS A 36 17.38 -16.27 3.19
N THR A 37 18.50 -16.97 3.28
CA THR A 37 19.73 -16.40 3.85
C THR A 37 20.51 -15.59 2.83
N GLY A 38 20.28 -15.80 1.53
CA GLY A 38 21.05 -15.19 0.44
C GLY A 38 22.46 -15.78 0.29
N GLY A 39 22.75 -16.91 0.94
CA GLY A 39 24.06 -17.54 0.91
C GLY A 39 24.36 -18.41 2.13
N CYS A 40 25.66 -18.68 2.34
CA CYS A 40 26.14 -19.56 3.40
C CYS A 40 25.95 -18.95 4.79
N THR A 41 25.57 -19.73 5.80
CA THR A 41 25.45 -19.27 7.20
C THR A 41 26.63 -19.68 8.07
N THR A 42 27.54 -20.50 7.55
CA THR A 42 28.72 -20.97 8.28
C THR A 42 29.61 -19.79 8.68
N TRP A 43 29.99 -19.75 9.96
CA TRP A 43 30.95 -18.77 10.47
C TRP A 43 32.29 -18.90 9.76
N GLY A 44 32.88 -17.76 9.33
CA GLY A 44 34.16 -17.71 8.63
C GLY A 44 34.14 -18.12 7.15
N CYS A 45 32.99 -18.45 6.56
CA CYS A 45 32.90 -18.79 5.15
C CYS A 45 32.83 -17.53 4.26
N PRO A 46 33.65 -17.40 3.20
CA PRO A 46 33.57 -16.28 2.26
C PRO A 46 32.26 -16.24 1.46
N GLY A 47 31.50 -17.34 1.45
CA GLY A 47 30.18 -17.41 0.83
C GLY A 47 29.05 -16.87 1.72
N ARG A 48 29.37 -16.32 2.89
CA ARG A 48 28.40 -15.71 3.79
C ARG A 48 28.06 -14.30 3.29
N PRO A 49 26.77 -13.94 3.14
CA PRO A 49 26.41 -12.62 2.67
C PRO A 49 26.80 -11.56 3.69
N VAL A 50 27.33 -10.45 3.18
CA VAL A 50 27.62 -9.25 3.98
C VAL A 50 26.30 -8.51 4.15
N LEU A 51 25.73 -8.55 5.35
CA LEU A 51 24.48 -7.87 5.69
C LEU A 51 24.75 -6.57 6.42
N THR A 52 23.89 -5.58 6.20
CA THR A 52 23.89 -4.32 6.97
C THR A 52 23.32 -4.52 8.38
N GLY A 53 23.53 -3.57 9.29
CA GLY A 53 23.12 -3.71 10.70
C GLY A 53 21.61 -4.01 10.90
N GLU A 54 20.74 -3.40 10.10
CA GLU A 54 19.29 -3.61 10.16
C GLU A 54 18.90 -5.02 9.68
N GLU A 55 19.44 -5.44 8.54
CA GLU A 55 19.15 -6.77 7.95
C GLU A 55 19.75 -7.90 8.78
N HIS A 56 20.95 -7.71 9.34
CA HIS A 56 21.61 -8.66 10.22
C HIS A 56 20.77 -8.90 11.47
N SER A 57 20.28 -7.82 12.10
CA SER A 57 19.44 -7.90 13.31
C SER A 57 18.10 -8.58 13.04
N ALA A 58 17.57 -8.46 11.81
CA ALA A 58 16.34 -9.13 11.41
C ALA A 58 16.55 -10.63 11.15
N LEU A 59 17.66 -11.02 10.51
CA LEU A 59 17.90 -12.40 10.09
C LEU A 59 18.55 -13.28 11.16
N TYR A 60 19.44 -12.73 12.00
CA TYR A 60 20.16 -13.50 13.02
C TYR A 60 19.65 -13.19 14.43
N VAL A 61 19.57 -14.25 15.24
CA VAL A 61 19.20 -14.21 16.66
C VAL A 61 20.21 -15.04 17.45
N ARG A 62 20.39 -14.74 18.73
CA ARG A 62 21.19 -15.59 19.62
C ARG A 62 20.38 -16.80 20.06
N CYS A 63 20.99 -17.98 20.00
CA CYS A 63 20.40 -19.20 20.51
C CYS A 63 20.18 -19.11 22.03
N PRO A 64 18.97 -19.40 22.56
CA PRO A 64 18.72 -19.36 24.00
C PRO A 64 19.45 -20.46 24.78
N HIS A 65 19.84 -21.55 24.11
CA HIS A 65 20.49 -22.69 24.75
C HIS A 65 22.02 -22.55 24.84
N CYS A 66 22.66 -21.88 23.87
CA CYS A 66 24.13 -21.79 23.82
C CYS A 66 24.70 -20.39 23.51
N GLY A 67 23.86 -19.38 23.27
CA GLY A 67 24.29 -18.01 23.01
C GLY A 67 24.81 -17.73 21.60
N GLU A 68 24.99 -18.75 20.76
CA GLU A 68 25.57 -18.62 19.43
C GLU A 68 24.63 -17.90 18.44
N SER A 69 25.21 -17.20 17.46
CA SER A 69 24.47 -16.51 16.40
C SER A 69 23.92 -17.48 15.35
N ILE A 70 22.60 -17.55 15.25
CA ILE A 70 21.87 -18.45 14.36
C ILE A 70 20.81 -17.70 13.57
N VAL A 71 20.31 -18.28 12.48
CA VAL A 71 19.20 -17.68 11.73
C VAL A 71 17.90 -17.75 12.52
N ASN A 72 17.08 -16.72 12.40
CA ASN A 72 15.85 -16.54 13.18
C ASN A 72 14.79 -17.63 12.95
N PHE A 73 14.83 -18.32 11.81
CA PHE A 73 13.92 -19.38 11.42
C PHE A 73 14.50 -20.78 11.68
N ALA A 74 15.66 -20.87 12.34
CA ALA A 74 16.25 -22.15 12.68
C ALA A 74 15.32 -22.94 13.61
N VAL A 75 14.97 -24.17 13.21
CA VAL A 75 14.10 -25.06 14.00
C VAL A 75 14.93 -25.77 15.09
N ARG A 76 16.20 -26.04 14.78
CA ARG A 76 17.16 -26.63 15.71
C ARG A 76 18.49 -25.88 15.57
N CYS A 77 19.15 -25.62 16.70
CA CYS A 77 20.44 -24.95 16.67
C CYS A 77 21.52 -25.83 16.00
N PRO A 78 22.25 -25.36 14.98
CA PRO A 78 23.32 -26.13 14.35
C PRO A 78 24.48 -26.45 15.31
N TYR A 79 24.69 -25.62 16.33
CA TYR A 79 25.83 -25.70 17.25
C TYR A 79 25.52 -26.59 18.45
N CYS A 80 24.47 -26.30 19.22
CA CYS A 80 24.14 -27.04 20.44
C CYS A 80 23.03 -28.10 20.27
N ARG A 81 22.38 -28.14 19.09
CA ARG A 81 21.26 -29.05 18.77
C ARG A 81 20.02 -28.88 19.64
N GLY A 82 19.98 -27.87 20.51
CA GLY A 82 18.77 -27.48 21.25
C GLY A 82 17.62 -27.18 20.29
N GLN A 83 16.42 -27.67 20.64
CA GLN A 83 15.23 -27.38 19.86
C GLN A 83 14.82 -25.93 20.09
N LEU A 84 14.64 -25.20 19.00
CA LEU A 84 14.32 -23.77 19.01
C LEU A 84 12.85 -23.58 18.69
N ILE A 85 11.99 -24.51 19.16
CA ILE A 85 10.54 -24.46 18.91
C ILE A 85 10.14 -23.01 19.07
N PRO A 86 9.69 -22.34 17.99
CA PRO A 86 9.22 -20.98 18.12
C PRO A 86 8.04 -21.12 19.06
N ASP A 87 8.22 -20.70 20.32
CA ASP A 87 7.10 -20.49 21.20
C ASP A 87 6.27 -19.38 20.55
N GLN A 88 5.34 -19.82 19.70
CA GLN A 88 4.34 -18.97 19.08
C GLN A 88 3.42 -18.35 20.15
N SER A 89 3.55 -18.70 21.44
CA SER A 89 2.70 -18.22 22.51
C SER A 89 3.25 -16.97 23.21
N ALA A 90 4.57 -16.79 23.29
CA ALA A 90 5.14 -15.61 23.95
C ALA A 90 5.36 -14.40 23.01
N LYS A 91 5.57 -14.60 21.70
CA LYS A 91 5.80 -13.50 20.74
C LYS A 91 4.53 -12.99 20.03
N VAL A 92 3.37 -13.64 20.22
CA VAL A 92 2.11 -13.22 19.57
C VAL A 92 1.42 -12.05 20.26
N LYS A 93 1.80 -11.67 21.49
CA LYS A 93 1.29 -10.43 22.11
C LYS A 93 2.12 -9.18 21.81
N ILE A 94 3.40 -9.32 21.44
CA ILE A 94 4.26 -8.21 20.98
C ILE A 94 4.46 -8.30 19.46
N PHE A 95 3.43 -8.68 18.71
CA PHE A 95 3.42 -8.51 17.25
C PHE A 95 2.03 -8.14 16.73
N LYS A 96 1.06 -7.97 17.63
CA LYS A 96 -0.31 -7.57 17.26
C LYS A 96 -0.43 -6.08 16.92
N GLU A 97 0.63 -5.29 17.11
CA GLU A 97 0.72 -3.92 16.58
C GLU A 97 2.00 -3.62 15.79
N VAL A 98 2.79 -4.62 15.42
CA VAL A 98 3.77 -4.42 14.34
C VAL A 98 3.14 -4.96 13.08
N ARG A 99 2.32 -4.10 12.45
CA ARG A 99 1.89 -4.32 11.07
C ARG A 99 3.16 -4.57 10.24
N PRO A 100 3.23 -5.62 9.42
CA PRO A 100 4.30 -5.68 8.44
C PRO A 100 4.15 -4.40 7.61
N THR A 101 5.12 -3.50 7.69
CA THR A 101 5.39 -2.58 6.60
C THR A 101 5.91 -3.46 5.47
N GLN A 102 4.97 -4.20 4.86
CA GLN A 102 5.05 -4.57 3.46
C GLN A 102 5.55 -3.33 2.73
N GLY A 103 6.38 -3.53 1.71
CA GLY A 103 6.79 -2.53 0.73
C GLY A 103 5.59 -1.86 0.07
N ARG A 104 4.87 -1.07 0.86
CA ARG A 104 3.78 -0.22 0.46
C ARG A 104 4.53 0.95 -0.15
N ASN A 105 4.78 0.80 -1.45
CA ASN A 105 4.96 1.88 -2.39
C ASN A 105 4.33 3.13 -1.76
N ARG A 106 5.18 4.04 -1.27
CA ARG A 106 4.75 5.15 -0.41
C ARG A 106 3.78 5.95 -1.25
N LYS A 107 2.49 5.75 -1.02
CA LYS A 107 1.43 6.47 -1.72
C LYS A 107 1.44 7.86 -1.11
N ASP A 108 2.09 8.78 -1.79
CA ASP A 108 2.28 10.13 -1.27
C ASP A 108 0.91 10.81 -1.10
N PRO A 109 0.57 11.30 0.11
CA PRO A 109 -0.71 11.94 0.38
C PRO A 109 -0.90 13.21 -0.46
N VAL A 110 0.22 13.85 -0.84
CA VAL A 110 0.23 15.02 -1.74
C VAL A 110 -0.24 14.65 -3.14
N LEU A 111 0.16 13.48 -3.66
CA LEU A 111 -0.28 13.03 -4.98
C LEU A 111 -1.77 12.70 -4.99
N ALA A 112 -2.29 12.11 -3.90
CA ALA A 112 -3.73 11.86 -3.76
C ALA A 112 -4.54 13.17 -3.71
N ALA A 113 -4.01 14.23 -3.07
CA ALA A 113 -4.63 15.55 -3.03
C ALA A 113 -4.61 16.24 -4.40
N LEU A 114 -3.48 16.21 -5.10
CA LEU A 114 -3.33 16.74 -6.46
C LEU A 114 -4.27 16.04 -7.45
N LEU A 115 -4.42 14.71 -7.36
CA LEU A 115 -5.37 13.99 -8.22
C LEU A 115 -6.82 14.43 -7.98
N ASN A 116 -7.18 14.73 -6.73
CA ASN A 116 -8.52 15.23 -6.40
C ASN A 116 -8.75 16.67 -6.88
N LEU A 117 -7.67 17.44 -7.07
CA LEU A 117 -7.73 18.81 -7.60
C LEU A 117 -8.10 18.83 -9.10
N ILE A 118 -7.62 17.85 -9.87
CA ILE A 118 -7.90 17.76 -11.32
C ILE A 118 -9.25 17.06 -11.55
N PHE A 119 -9.50 15.95 -10.86
CA PHE A 119 -10.73 15.18 -10.99
C PHE A 119 -11.30 14.81 -9.62
N PRO A 120 -12.45 15.38 -9.22
CA PRO A 120 -13.07 15.06 -7.94
C PRO A 120 -13.35 13.54 -7.87
N GLY A 121 -12.76 12.87 -6.88
CA GLY A 121 -12.92 11.42 -6.68
C GLY A 121 -11.74 10.54 -7.15
N ALA A 122 -10.83 11.04 -7.98
CA ALA A 122 -9.68 10.27 -8.48
C ALA A 122 -8.68 9.88 -7.38
N GLY A 123 -8.52 10.71 -6.35
CA GLY A 123 -7.69 10.40 -5.19
C GLY A 123 -8.18 9.17 -4.40
N TYR A 124 -9.50 8.96 -4.31
CA TYR A 124 -10.08 7.77 -3.66
C TYR A 124 -9.87 6.49 -4.48
N MET A 125 -9.83 6.61 -5.81
CA MET A 125 -9.49 5.49 -6.70
C MET A 125 -8.02 5.10 -6.59
N TYR A 126 -7.11 6.06 -6.45
CA TYR A 126 -5.68 5.81 -6.21
C TYR A 126 -5.42 5.04 -4.90
N LEU A 127 -6.25 5.27 -3.89
CA LEU A 127 -6.22 4.54 -2.61
C LEU A 127 -6.81 3.12 -2.70
N GLY A 128 -7.41 2.73 -3.83
CA GLY A 128 -8.05 1.43 -4.05
C GLY A 128 -9.51 1.36 -3.59
N LEU A 129 -10.09 2.46 -3.12
CA LEU A 129 -11.49 2.56 -2.70
C LEU A 129 -12.39 3.05 -3.84
N PHE A 130 -12.49 2.26 -4.90
CA PHE A 130 -13.23 2.61 -6.13
C PHE A 130 -14.69 3.01 -5.88
N LYS A 131 -15.41 2.27 -5.02
CA LYS A 131 -16.82 2.56 -4.71
C LYS A 131 -17.04 3.94 -4.11
N LYS A 132 -16.11 4.40 -3.26
CA LYS A 132 -16.18 5.73 -2.64
C LYS A 132 -15.79 6.83 -3.61
N GLY A 133 -14.75 6.60 -4.43
CA GLY A 133 -14.31 7.57 -5.44
C GLY A 133 -15.37 7.85 -6.50
N PHE A 134 -16.01 6.80 -7.01
CA PHE A 134 -17.08 6.95 -8.01
C PHE A 134 -18.30 7.70 -7.45
N LEU A 135 -18.65 7.46 -6.19
CA LEU A 135 -19.76 8.16 -5.54
C LEU A 135 -19.49 9.67 -5.45
N TRP A 136 -18.28 10.06 -5.04
CA TRP A 136 -17.88 11.48 -4.99
C TRP A 136 -17.78 12.12 -6.38
N PHE A 137 -17.31 11.39 -7.39
CA PHE A 137 -17.31 11.85 -8.78
C PHE A 137 -18.73 12.14 -9.28
N LEU A 138 -19.67 11.24 -9.03
CA LEU A 138 -21.06 11.39 -9.48
C LEU A 138 -21.76 12.56 -8.78
N VAL A 139 -21.53 12.73 -7.47
CA VAL A 139 -21.99 13.90 -6.71
C VAL A 139 -21.42 15.19 -7.29
N ALA A 140 -20.13 15.23 -7.65
CA ALA A 140 -19.51 16.41 -8.24
C ALA A 140 -20.10 16.76 -9.62
N VAL A 141 -20.36 15.75 -10.47
CA VAL A 141 -21.04 15.95 -11.77
C VAL A 141 -22.45 16.51 -11.57
N VAL A 142 -23.25 15.90 -10.69
CA VAL A 142 -24.60 16.37 -10.39
C VAL A 142 -24.59 17.79 -9.83
N ALA A 143 -23.68 18.08 -8.88
CA ALA A 143 -23.51 19.42 -8.34
C ALA A 143 -23.11 20.43 -9.42
N TRP A 144 -22.26 20.05 -10.38
CA TRP A 144 -21.91 20.90 -11.52
C TRP A 144 -23.12 21.22 -12.40
N PHE A 145 -23.94 20.22 -12.72
CA PHE A 145 -25.19 20.41 -13.48
C PHE A 145 -26.25 21.23 -12.72
N ILE A 146 -26.32 21.12 -11.40
CA ILE A 146 -27.23 21.94 -10.59
C ILE A 146 -26.74 23.38 -10.53
N THR A 147 -25.44 23.57 -10.25
CA THR A 147 -24.83 24.90 -10.04
C THR A 147 -24.70 25.68 -11.36
N ARG A 148 -24.42 25.01 -12.48
CA ARG A 148 -24.27 25.65 -13.80
C ARG A 148 -25.48 25.46 -14.72
N GLY A 149 -26.25 24.38 -14.62
CA GLY A 149 -27.31 24.06 -15.60
C GLY A 149 -28.67 24.63 -15.22
N LEU A 150 -29.23 24.23 -14.08
CA LEU A 150 -30.61 24.58 -13.70
C LEU A 150 -30.80 26.07 -13.41
N GLY A 151 -29.83 26.71 -12.74
CA GLY A 151 -29.87 28.15 -12.48
C GLY A 151 -29.79 28.99 -13.75
N LEU A 152 -28.91 28.61 -14.70
CA LEU A 152 -28.79 29.33 -15.97
C LEU A 152 -30.03 29.16 -16.85
N LEU A 153 -30.62 27.96 -16.91
CA LEU A 153 -31.85 27.74 -17.68
C LEU A 153 -33.01 28.59 -17.16
N ALA A 154 -33.16 28.73 -15.84
CA ALA A 154 -34.18 29.58 -15.24
C ALA A 154 -33.95 31.07 -15.56
N VAL A 155 -32.70 31.55 -15.51
CA VAL A 155 -32.35 32.93 -15.89
C VAL A 155 -32.60 33.18 -17.38
N TYR A 156 -32.21 32.24 -18.25
CA TYR A 156 -32.48 32.36 -19.69
C TYR A 156 -33.97 32.38 -19.99
N ALA A 157 -34.75 31.49 -19.36
CA ALA A 157 -36.21 31.49 -19.51
C ALA A 157 -36.81 32.82 -19.03
N TRP A 158 -36.33 33.37 -17.91
CA TRP A 158 -36.76 34.66 -17.40
C TRP A 158 -36.43 35.81 -18.37
N VAL A 159 -35.20 35.87 -18.89
CA VAL A 159 -34.76 36.89 -19.85
C VAL A 159 -35.58 36.81 -21.16
N ILE A 160 -35.85 35.59 -21.65
CA ILE A 160 -36.68 35.39 -22.84
C ILE A 160 -38.13 35.86 -22.58
N TYR A 161 -38.70 35.52 -21.42
CA TYR A 161 -40.04 35.98 -21.05
C TYR A 161 -40.12 37.50 -20.93
N ASP A 162 -39.18 38.11 -20.21
CA ASP A 162 -39.14 39.57 -19.99
C ASP A 162 -38.99 40.34 -21.30
N SER A 163 -38.05 39.92 -22.17
CA SER A 163 -37.85 40.51 -23.49
C SER A 163 -39.06 40.35 -24.41
N SER A 164 -39.74 39.21 -24.37
CA SER A 164 -40.95 38.96 -25.15
C SER A 164 -42.10 39.87 -24.70
N ARG A 165 -42.31 40.02 -23.39
CA ARG A 165 -43.30 40.94 -22.85
C ARG A 165 -43.00 42.38 -23.28
N LEU A 166 -41.75 42.80 -23.18
CA LEU A 166 -41.32 44.14 -23.51
C LEU A 166 -41.56 44.47 -25.00
N ALA A 167 -41.22 43.54 -25.89
CA ALA A 167 -41.46 43.69 -27.32
C ALA A 167 -42.96 43.87 -27.65
N VAL A 168 -43.85 43.12 -26.99
CA VAL A 168 -45.31 43.26 -27.17
C VAL A 168 -45.80 44.63 -26.68
N ALA A 169 -45.28 45.13 -25.55
CA ALA A 169 -45.63 46.46 -25.04
C ALA A 169 -45.21 47.58 -26.01
N MET A 170 -44.00 47.50 -26.59
CA MET A 170 -43.52 48.45 -27.59
C MET A 170 -44.38 48.45 -28.85
N ASN A 171 -44.79 47.29 -29.34
CA ASN A 171 -45.67 47.18 -30.52
C ASN A 171 -47.06 47.76 -30.28
N ARG A 172 -47.50 47.85 -29.03
CA ARG A 172 -48.77 48.49 -28.64
C ARG A 172 -48.64 50.02 -28.47
N GLY A 173 -47.44 50.58 -28.63
CA GLY A 173 -47.17 52.01 -28.45
C GLY A 173 -47.14 52.46 -26.99
N GLU A 174 -46.90 51.54 -26.05
CA GLU A 174 -46.79 51.88 -24.62
C GLU A 174 -45.42 52.54 -24.33
N ASN A 175 -45.43 53.70 -23.66
CA ASN A 175 -44.21 54.44 -23.28
C ASN A 175 -43.52 53.74 -22.09
N ILE A 176 -42.49 52.95 -22.33
CA ILE A 176 -41.77 52.20 -21.28
C ILE A 176 -40.81 53.13 -20.53
N SER A 177 -41.02 53.32 -19.22
CA SER A 177 -40.13 54.09 -18.34
C SER A 177 -39.18 53.14 -17.58
N TYR A 178 -37.91 53.11 -18.01
CA TYR A 178 -36.88 52.17 -17.51
C TYR A 178 -36.42 52.41 -16.06
N SER A 179 -36.80 53.51 -15.43
CA SER A 179 -36.30 53.90 -14.10
C SER A 179 -36.92 53.09 -12.94
N LYS A 180 -38.09 52.46 -13.11
CA LYS A 180 -38.79 51.75 -12.02
C LYS A 180 -38.51 50.24 -11.94
N THR A 181 -37.99 49.64 -13.00
CA THR A 181 -37.92 48.17 -13.11
C THR A 181 -36.64 47.57 -12.54
N MET A 182 -35.56 48.35 -12.42
CA MET A 182 -34.25 47.87 -11.97
C MET A 182 -34.12 47.71 -10.43
N PHE A 183 -35.10 48.19 -9.65
CA PHE A 183 -35.06 48.23 -8.17
C PHE A 183 -36.02 47.23 -7.47
N ARG A 184 -36.59 46.27 -8.22
CA ARG A 184 -37.44 45.19 -7.66
C ARG A 184 -36.81 43.80 -7.86
N LEU A 185 -35.50 43.72 -7.65
CA LEU A 185 -34.78 42.46 -7.42
C LEU A 185 -34.56 42.29 -5.92
#